data_AF-A0A0U2XG00-F1
#
_entry.id   AF-A0A0U2XG00-F1
#
_cell.length_a   1.000
_cell.length_b   1.000
_cell.length_c   1.000
_cell.angle_alpha   90.00
_cell.angle_beta   90.00
_cell.angle_gamma   90.00
#
_symmetry.space_group_name_H-M   'P 1'
#
loop_
_entity.id
_entity.type
_entity.pdbx_description
1 polymer ?
#
loop_
_entity_poly.entity_id
_entity_poly.type
_entity_poly.pdbx_seq_one_letter_code
_entity_poly.pdbx_strand_id
1 'polypeptide(L)'
;MGKSTALFASVLILSLTACSDSEQDAQEESGEFLLDNIYVDSIEADTTYSMIHEIEWTGENPATINSFDLVKEQGEPVSFEEDGIAYEAHGADPLKQVGVYGEGHEIGAVEDVNGYEVDGSGRIVLKLRLGEVSEDPHRAAKINYTVNGEEHEAVYEWDGYKKFSTEGN
;
A
#
# COMPACT_ATOMS: atom_id res chain seq x y z
N MET A 1 44.81 60.55 41.31
CA MET A 1 46.00 59.70 41.03
C MET A 1 45.52 58.39 40.45
N GLY A 2 45.97 58.03 39.24
CA GLY A 2 45.66 56.75 38.58
C GLY A 2 45.47 56.84 37.05
N LYS A 3 46.60 57.05 36.34
CA LYS A 3 47.02 56.64 34.96
C LYS A 3 45.93 56.03 34.04
N SER A 4 45.60 56.57 32.85
CA SER A 4 46.35 56.78 31.59
C SER A 4 46.66 55.51 30.77
N THR A 5 46.24 55.58 29.48
CA THR A 5 46.70 54.86 28.25
C THR A 5 46.41 53.34 28.13
N ALA A 6 46.08 52.75 26.96
CA ALA A 6 46.23 53.14 25.56
C ALA A 6 45.23 52.40 24.62
N LEU A 7 45.09 52.95 23.40
CA LEU A 7 44.51 52.33 22.20
C LEU A 7 45.17 50.98 21.85
N PHE A 8 44.38 50.06 21.29
CA PHE A 8 44.80 49.21 20.17
C PHE A 8 43.60 48.90 19.27
N ALA A 9 43.74 49.23 17.99
CA ALA A 9 42.86 48.83 16.91
C ALA A 9 43.29 47.45 16.38
N SER A 10 42.35 46.58 16.03
CA SER A 10 42.49 45.66 14.90
C SER A 10 41.14 45.11 14.47
N VAL A 11 40.88 45.33 13.19
CA VAL A 11 39.83 44.74 12.37
C VAL A 11 40.17 43.27 12.11
N LEU A 12 39.18 42.38 12.17
CA LEU A 12 39.18 41.18 11.34
C LEU A 12 37.75 40.85 10.89
N ILE A 13 37.48 41.14 9.61
CA ILE A 13 36.33 40.64 8.86
C ILE A 13 36.67 39.20 8.46
N LEU A 14 35.84 38.23 8.87
CA LEU A 14 35.73 36.94 8.20
C LEU A 14 34.24 36.57 8.14
N SER A 15 33.58 37.10 7.12
CA SER A 15 32.44 36.48 6.47
C SER A 15 32.87 35.10 5.96
N LEU A 16 32.48 34.05 6.68
CA LEU A 16 32.48 32.68 6.17
C LEU A 16 31.02 32.28 6.00
N THR A 17 30.57 32.40 4.76
CA THR A 17 29.57 31.55 4.15
C THR A 17 29.93 30.10 4.44
N ALA A 18 29.25 29.47 5.39
CA ALA A 18 29.16 28.03 5.46
C ALA A 18 27.87 27.64 4.71
N CYS A 19 27.98 27.55 3.39
CA CYS A 19 27.22 26.53 2.68
C CYS A 19 27.70 25.20 3.25
N SER A 20 26.88 24.53 4.04
CA SER A 20 26.91 23.07 4.05
C SER A 20 25.93 22.62 2.98
N ASP A 21 26.41 22.61 1.74
CA ASP A 21 25.90 21.70 0.73
C ASP A 21 26.02 20.28 1.30
N SER A 22 24.88 19.72 1.68
CA SER A 22 24.50 18.33 1.39
C SER A 22 23.09 18.11 1.94
N GLU A 23 22.12 18.87 1.44
CA GLU A 23 20.88 18.25 0.98
C GLU A 23 21.24 17.52 -0.33
N GLN A 24 22.12 16.54 -0.20
CA GLN A 24 22.38 15.56 -1.24
C GLN A 24 21.26 14.56 -1.05
N ASP A 25 20.21 14.76 -1.85
CA ASP A 25 19.30 13.73 -2.32
C ASP A 25 19.39 12.41 -1.52
N ALA A 26 18.62 12.31 -0.44
CA ALA A 26 17.92 11.05 -0.27
C ALA A 26 16.90 11.05 -1.41
N GLN A 27 17.35 10.63 -2.59
CA GLN A 27 16.48 10.15 -3.63
C GLN A 27 15.69 9.04 -2.95
N GLU A 28 14.50 9.37 -2.45
CA GLU A 28 13.55 8.36 -1.98
C GLU A 28 13.49 7.33 -3.08
N GLU A 29 13.97 6.11 -2.79
CA GLU A 29 13.77 4.97 -3.68
C GLU A 29 12.26 4.72 -3.70
N SER A 30 11.57 5.46 -4.56
CA SER A 30 10.11 5.51 -4.59
C SER A 30 9.62 4.24 -5.26
N GLY A 31 9.40 3.19 -4.48
CA GLY A 31 8.64 2.04 -4.92
C GLY A 31 7.13 2.31 -4.84
N GLU A 32 6.39 1.58 -5.64
CA GLU A 32 4.93 1.52 -5.60
C GLU A 32 4.48 0.06 -5.69
N PHE A 33 3.29 -0.22 -5.17
CA PHE A 33 2.64 -1.50 -5.40
C PHE A 33 1.88 -1.50 -6.73
N LEU A 34 2.14 -2.50 -7.55
CA LEU A 34 1.33 -2.84 -8.71
C LEU A 34 0.38 -3.97 -8.32
N LEU A 35 -0.90 -3.82 -8.67
CA LEU A 35 -1.94 -4.81 -8.39
C LEU A 35 -2.34 -5.48 -9.70
N ASP A 36 -2.41 -6.80 -9.69
CA ASP A 36 -2.96 -7.54 -10.83
C ASP A 36 -4.45 -7.25 -11.03
N ASN A 37 -5.01 -7.71 -12.15
CA ASN A 37 -6.44 -7.57 -12.40
C ASN A 37 -7.03 -8.94 -12.73
N ILE A 38 -7.94 -9.39 -11.86
CA ILE A 38 -8.77 -10.56 -12.10
C ILE A 38 -10.14 -10.07 -12.56
N TYR A 39 -10.54 -10.47 -13.77
CA TYR A 39 -11.86 -10.18 -14.31
C TYR A 39 -12.71 -11.46 -14.23
N VAL A 40 -13.85 -11.37 -13.55
CA VAL A 40 -14.80 -12.48 -13.39
C VAL A 40 -16.11 -12.06 -14.05
N ASP A 41 -16.61 -12.84 -15.01
CA ASP A 41 -17.82 -12.48 -15.77
C ASP A 41 -19.07 -12.42 -14.89
N SER A 42 -19.15 -13.29 -13.88
CA SER A 42 -20.13 -13.23 -12.80
C SER A 42 -19.67 -14.09 -11.63
N ILE A 43 -19.86 -13.60 -10.41
CA ILE A 43 -19.63 -14.33 -9.16
C ILE A 43 -20.94 -14.39 -8.38
N GLU A 44 -21.22 -15.47 -7.66
CA GLU A 44 -22.52 -15.61 -7.01
C GLU A 44 -22.61 -14.71 -5.77
N ALA A 45 -23.73 -14.00 -5.63
CA ALA A 45 -24.09 -13.31 -4.39
C ALA A 45 -24.28 -14.32 -3.23
N ASP A 46 -24.30 -13.80 -2.00
CA ASP A 46 -24.52 -14.57 -0.77
C ASP A 46 -23.54 -15.74 -0.55
N THR A 47 -22.37 -15.67 -1.19
CA THR A 47 -21.35 -16.73 -1.17
C THR A 47 -20.01 -16.16 -0.71
N THR A 48 -19.17 -17.03 -0.13
CA THR A 48 -17.80 -16.70 0.27
C THR A 48 -16.80 -17.17 -0.76
N TYR A 49 -15.82 -16.32 -1.06
CA TYR A 49 -14.74 -16.61 -2.00
C TYR A 49 -13.39 -16.27 -1.39
N SER A 50 -12.36 -16.95 -1.86
CA SER A 50 -10.98 -16.50 -1.71
C SER A 50 -10.47 -16.02 -3.06
N MET A 51 -10.12 -14.74 -3.16
CA MET A 51 -9.44 -14.20 -4.33
C MET A 51 -7.96 -14.02 -4.01
N ILE A 52 -7.12 -14.63 -4.82
CA ILE A 52 -5.67 -14.60 -4.67
C ILE A 52 -5.15 -13.72 -5.78
N HIS A 53 -4.62 -12.57 -5.41
CA HIS A 53 -4.07 -11.56 -6.30
C HIS A 53 -2.55 -11.58 -6.24
N GLU A 54 -1.93 -11.40 -7.41
CA GLU A 54 -0.53 -10.98 -7.49
C GLU A 54 -0.40 -9.50 -7.17
N ILE A 55 0.58 -9.19 -6.32
CA ILE A 55 1.05 -7.84 -6.08
C ILE A 55 2.55 -7.78 -6.39
N GLU A 56 3.02 -6.65 -6.89
CA GLU A 56 4.43 -6.41 -7.16
C GLU A 56 4.88 -5.12 -6.50
N TRP A 57 5.99 -5.17 -5.77
CA TRP A 57 6.67 -4.00 -5.24
C TRP A 57 7.81 -3.61 -6.19
N THR A 58 7.82 -2.34 -6.62
CA THR A 58 8.80 -1.84 -7.61
C THR A 58 10.03 -1.17 -7.00
N GLY A 59 10.04 -0.97 -5.68
CA GLY A 59 11.19 -0.35 -4.98
C GLY A 59 12.35 -1.32 -4.81
N GLU A 60 13.56 -0.79 -4.64
CA GLU A 60 14.76 -1.64 -4.51
C GLU A 60 14.87 -2.33 -3.14
N ASN A 61 14.34 -1.70 -2.09
CA ASN A 61 14.26 -2.27 -0.74
C ASN A 61 12.89 -2.91 -0.50
N PRO A 62 12.79 -4.06 0.19
CA PRO A 62 11.51 -4.70 0.47
C PRO A 62 10.52 -3.79 1.21
N ALA A 63 9.24 -3.93 0.89
CA ALA A 63 8.16 -3.25 1.59
C ALA A 63 7.43 -4.22 2.52
N THR A 64 7.25 -3.83 3.79
CA THR A 64 6.40 -4.57 4.73
C THR A 64 5.00 -3.97 4.75
N ILE A 65 3.98 -4.75 4.41
CA ILE A 65 2.59 -4.31 4.48
C ILE A 65 2.15 -4.29 5.94
N ASN A 66 1.52 -3.19 6.36
CA ASN A 66 0.94 -2.99 7.68
C ASN A 66 -0.58 -3.18 7.64
N SER A 67 -1.24 -2.70 6.57
CA SER A 67 -2.64 -2.98 6.27
C SER A 67 -2.90 -2.98 4.76
N PHE A 68 -3.91 -3.75 4.36
CA PHE A 68 -4.45 -3.76 3.01
C PHE A 68 -5.96 -3.60 3.11
N ASP A 69 -6.47 -2.45 2.66
CA ASP A 69 -7.86 -2.07 2.84
C ASP A 69 -8.57 -1.85 1.51
N LEU A 70 -9.79 -2.39 1.36
CA LEU A 70 -10.69 -2.04 0.26
C LEU A 70 -11.40 -0.72 0.59
N VAL A 71 -11.26 0.26 -0.29
CA VAL A 71 -11.75 1.63 -0.11
C VAL A 71 -12.37 2.17 -1.40
N LYS A 72 -12.90 3.39 -1.32
CA LYS A 72 -13.15 4.26 -2.47
C LYS A 72 -11.94 5.15 -2.77
N GLU A 73 -11.91 5.80 -3.93
CA GLU A 73 -10.83 6.68 -4.39
C GLU A 73 -10.52 7.84 -3.43
N GLN A 74 -11.50 8.29 -2.62
CA GLN A 74 -11.30 9.32 -1.60
C GLN A 74 -10.98 8.74 -0.20
N GLY A 75 -10.79 7.41 -0.12
CA GLY A 75 -10.38 6.70 1.08
C GLY A 75 -11.52 6.22 1.98
N GLU A 76 -12.78 6.39 1.57
CA GLU A 76 -13.93 5.86 2.31
C GLU A 76 -13.85 4.32 2.35
N PRO A 77 -14.06 3.69 3.52
CA PRO A 77 -14.03 2.24 3.62
C PRO A 77 -15.20 1.60 2.89
N VAL A 78 -14.95 0.45 2.29
CA VAL A 78 -16.02 -0.41 1.74
C VAL A 78 -16.68 -1.20 2.89
N SER A 79 -17.99 -1.38 2.81
CA SER A 79 -18.75 -2.15 3.81
C SER A 79 -19.76 -3.11 3.20
N PHE A 80 -20.17 -4.11 3.99
CA PHE A 80 -21.17 -5.06 3.51
C PHE A 80 -22.54 -4.41 3.35
N GLU A 81 -22.89 -3.48 4.24
CA GLU A 81 -24.19 -2.81 4.27
C GLU A 81 -24.39 -1.86 3.09
N GLU A 82 -23.33 -1.19 2.64
CA GLU A 82 -23.41 -0.21 1.55
C GLU A 82 -23.00 -0.80 0.19
N ASP A 83 -21.99 -1.67 0.18
CA ASP A 83 -21.37 -2.16 -1.06
C ASP A 83 -21.57 -3.66 -1.32
N GLY A 84 -22.15 -4.38 -0.36
CA GLY A 84 -22.30 -5.83 -0.44
C GLY A 84 -20.99 -6.59 -0.27
N ILE A 85 -19.92 -5.97 0.23
CA ILE A 85 -18.60 -6.60 0.37
C ILE A 85 -18.11 -6.53 1.82
N ALA A 86 -17.88 -7.70 2.42
CA ALA A 86 -17.04 -7.84 3.61
C ALA A 86 -15.79 -8.64 3.23
N TYR A 87 -14.64 -8.32 3.83
CA TYR A 87 -13.39 -8.98 3.50
C TYR A 87 -12.44 -9.12 4.69
N GLU A 88 -11.52 -10.09 4.55
CA GLU A 88 -10.29 -10.19 5.33
C GLU A 88 -9.11 -10.28 4.34
N ALA A 89 -8.04 -9.52 4.59
CA ALA A 89 -6.82 -9.54 3.79
C ALA A 89 -5.73 -10.34 4.49
N HIS A 90 -4.98 -11.11 3.72
CA HIS A 90 -3.87 -11.94 4.19
C HIS A 90 -2.69 -11.89 3.22
N GLY A 91 -1.47 -12.03 3.75
CA GLY A 91 -0.30 -12.39 2.95
C GLY A 91 -0.31 -13.86 2.55
N ALA A 92 0.47 -14.22 1.55
CA ALA A 92 0.66 -15.60 1.13
C ALA A 92 2.01 -15.82 0.43
N ASP A 93 2.42 -17.10 0.38
CA ASP A 93 3.58 -17.53 -0.40
C ASP A 93 3.49 -17.00 -1.86
N PRO A 94 4.54 -16.34 -2.39
CA PRO A 94 4.56 -15.79 -3.74
C PRO A 94 4.25 -16.79 -4.86
N LEU A 95 4.45 -18.09 -4.63
CA LEU A 95 4.17 -19.17 -5.58
C LEU A 95 2.72 -19.65 -5.54
N LYS A 96 1.89 -19.12 -4.64
CA LYS A 96 0.48 -19.47 -4.57
C LYS A 96 -0.22 -19.03 -5.86
N GLN A 97 -1.09 -19.93 -6.36
CA GLN A 97 -1.77 -19.71 -7.63
C GLN A 97 -2.79 -18.56 -7.50
N VAL A 98 -2.70 -17.61 -8.42
CA VAL A 98 -3.63 -16.49 -8.58
C VAL A 98 -4.97 -17.01 -9.11
N GLY A 99 -6.07 -16.43 -8.64
CA GLY A 99 -7.41 -16.76 -9.13
C GLY A 99 -8.51 -16.57 -8.10
N VAL A 100 -9.72 -16.96 -8.49
CA VAL A 100 -10.92 -16.94 -7.66
C VAL A 100 -11.31 -18.35 -7.27
N TYR A 101 -11.46 -18.59 -5.97
CA TYR A 101 -11.74 -19.89 -5.39
C TYR A 101 -13.03 -19.81 -4.59
N GLY A 102 -14.00 -20.67 -4.92
CA GLY A 102 -15.28 -20.75 -4.21
C GLY A 102 -15.17 -21.31 -2.80
N GLU A 103 -16.26 -21.18 -2.05
CA GLU A 103 -16.36 -21.68 -0.69
C GLU A 103 -15.94 -23.16 -0.58
N GLY A 104 -15.17 -23.48 0.46
CA GLY A 104 -14.69 -24.84 0.73
C GLY A 104 -13.49 -25.28 -0.12
N HIS A 105 -13.02 -24.47 -1.06
CA HIS A 105 -11.77 -24.75 -1.76
C HIS A 105 -10.56 -24.51 -0.84
N GLU A 106 -9.70 -25.51 -0.66
CA GLU A 106 -8.50 -25.37 0.15
C GLU A 106 -7.42 -24.58 -0.61
N ILE A 107 -7.17 -23.35 -0.16
CA ILE A 107 -6.14 -22.47 -0.74
C ILE A 107 -4.76 -22.63 -0.07
N GLY A 108 -4.63 -23.54 0.91
CA GLY A 108 -3.43 -23.73 1.72
C GLY A 108 -3.19 -22.62 2.76
N ALA A 109 -1.98 -22.58 3.32
CA ALA A 109 -1.63 -21.61 4.36
C ALA A 109 -1.63 -20.16 3.83
N VAL A 110 -2.04 -19.24 4.71
CA VAL A 110 -1.97 -17.78 4.56
C VAL A 110 -1.38 -17.21 5.85
N GLU A 111 -0.85 -16.00 5.78
CA GLU A 111 -0.27 -15.29 6.93
C GLU A 111 -1.00 -13.98 7.23
N ASP A 112 -0.68 -13.36 8.35
CA ASP A 112 -1.20 -12.03 8.67
C ASP A 112 -0.71 -11.04 7.60
N VAL A 113 -1.58 -10.15 7.16
CA VAL A 113 -1.19 -9.10 6.22
C VAL A 113 -0.31 -8.04 6.91
N ASN A 114 -0.49 -7.85 8.22
CA ASN A 114 0.36 -6.97 9.00
C ASN A 114 1.71 -7.66 9.29
N GLY A 115 2.78 -7.08 8.78
CA GLY A 115 4.12 -7.66 8.81
C GLY A 115 4.45 -8.52 7.59
N TYR A 116 3.58 -8.56 6.57
CA TYR A 116 3.84 -9.29 5.33
C TYR A 116 4.84 -8.54 4.46
N GLU A 117 6.04 -9.11 4.28
CA GLU A 117 7.12 -8.51 3.50
C GLU A 117 7.02 -8.91 2.01
N VAL A 118 7.19 -7.93 1.12
CA VAL A 118 7.19 -8.10 -0.33
C VAL A 118 8.50 -7.57 -0.91
N ASP A 119 9.24 -8.45 -1.56
CA ASP A 119 10.48 -8.17 -2.30
C ASP A 119 10.27 -8.61 -3.76
N GLY A 120 9.94 -7.67 -4.64
CA GLY A 120 9.46 -7.96 -5.99
C GLY A 120 8.03 -8.49 -5.98
N SER A 121 7.82 -9.78 -6.25
CA SER A 121 6.46 -10.36 -6.38
C SER A 121 5.95 -10.97 -5.07
N GLY A 122 4.69 -10.67 -4.74
CA GLY A 122 3.97 -11.20 -3.57
C GLY A 122 2.55 -11.65 -3.91
N ARG A 123 1.83 -12.18 -2.91
CA ARG A 123 0.44 -12.61 -3.03
C ARG A 123 -0.39 -12.05 -1.89
N ILE A 124 -1.52 -11.42 -2.24
CA ILE A 124 -2.55 -11.04 -1.29
C ILE A 124 -3.76 -11.93 -1.50
N VAL A 125 -4.27 -12.48 -0.40
CA VAL A 125 -5.50 -13.23 -0.38
C VAL A 125 -6.58 -12.37 0.24
N LEU A 126 -7.62 -12.07 -0.54
CA LEU A 126 -8.86 -11.47 -0.07
C LEU A 126 -9.89 -12.58 0.15
N LYS A 127 -10.23 -12.86 1.41
CA LYS A 127 -11.39 -13.70 1.74
C LYS A 127 -12.62 -12.80 1.75
N LEU A 128 -13.48 -12.96 0.76
CA LEU A 128 -14.63 -12.12 0.52
C LEU A 128 -15.91 -12.82 0.95
N ARG A 129 -16.79 -12.10 1.64
CA ARG A 129 -18.22 -12.46 1.76
C ARG A 129 -19.01 -11.43 0.97
N LEU A 130 -19.81 -11.92 0.03
CA LEU A 130 -20.51 -11.10 -0.96
C LEU A 130 -22.01 -11.09 -0.69
N GLY A 131 -22.63 -9.93 -0.84
CA GLY A 131 -24.07 -9.74 -1.00
C GLY A 131 -24.37 -9.41 -2.46
N GLU A 132 -25.31 -8.49 -2.71
CA GLU A 132 -25.48 -7.91 -4.04
C GLU A 132 -24.41 -6.83 -4.28
N VAL A 133 -23.56 -7.05 -5.27
CA VAL A 133 -22.45 -6.17 -5.64
C VAL A 133 -22.62 -5.71 -7.08
N SER A 134 -22.76 -4.41 -7.29
CA SER A 134 -22.71 -3.79 -8.62
C SER A 134 -21.30 -3.26 -8.90
N GLU A 135 -20.97 -3.04 -10.18
CA GLU A 135 -19.73 -2.34 -10.56
C GLU A 135 -19.67 -0.94 -9.93
N ASP A 136 -18.47 -0.50 -9.57
CA ASP A 136 -18.25 0.83 -9.01
C ASP A 136 -16.89 1.40 -9.46
N PRO A 137 -16.88 2.45 -10.31
CA PRO A 137 -15.65 3.03 -10.83
C PRO A 137 -14.79 3.72 -9.77
N HIS A 138 -15.33 3.97 -8.57
CA HIS A 138 -14.61 4.63 -7.49
C HIS A 138 -13.92 3.67 -6.53
N ARG A 139 -13.99 2.36 -6.74
CA ARG A 139 -13.28 1.39 -5.89
C ARG A 139 -11.76 1.45 -6.08
N ALA A 140 -11.04 1.32 -4.98
CA ALA A 140 -9.59 1.36 -4.90
C ALA A 140 -9.09 0.46 -3.76
N ALA A 141 -7.78 0.22 -3.72
CA ALA A 141 -7.10 -0.38 -2.57
C ALA A 141 -6.29 0.68 -1.84
N LYS A 142 -6.33 0.69 -0.52
CA LYS A 142 -5.43 1.49 0.30
C LYS A 142 -4.44 0.57 0.99
N ILE A 143 -3.16 0.84 0.84
CA ILE A 143 -2.10 0.04 1.44
C ILE A 143 -1.30 0.95 2.37
N ASN A 144 -1.21 0.55 3.63
CA ASN A 144 -0.24 1.10 4.57
C ASN A 144 0.95 0.17 4.60
N TYR A 145 2.15 0.71 4.45
CA TYR A 145 3.36 -0.10 4.36
C TYR A 145 4.58 0.62 4.93
N THR A 146 5.63 -0.14 5.19
CA THR A 146 6.89 0.35 5.73
C THR A 146 8.05 -0.03 4.82
N VAL A 147 8.89 0.94 4.48
CA VAL A 147 10.15 0.75 3.74
C VAL A 147 11.25 1.41 4.55
N ASN A 148 12.35 0.69 4.81
CA ASN A 148 13.49 1.21 5.58
C ASN A 148 13.12 1.81 6.96
N GLY A 149 12.01 1.35 7.55
CA GLY A 149 11.50 1.82 8.86
C GLY A 149 10.62 3.07 8.79
N GLU A 150 10.34 3.61 7.61
CA GLU A 150 9.43 4.72 7.39
C GLU A 150 8.05 4.22 6.95
N GLU A 151 6.98 4.76 7.55
CA GLU A 151 5.60 4.40 7.22
C GLU A 151 5.07 5.27 6.07
N HIS A 152 4.36 4.62 5.15
CA HIS A 152 3.74 5.22 3.98
C HIS A 152 2.28 4.74 3.86
N GLU A 153 1.43 5.60 3.31
CA GLU A 153 0.05 5.30 2.96
C GLU A 153 -0.17 5.71 1.50
N ALA A 154 -0.76 4.81 0.70
CA ALA A 154 -1.11 5.10 -0.68
C ALA A 154 -2.44 4.46 -1.07
N VAL A 155 -3.19 5.14 -1.93
CA VAL A 155 -4.44 4.64 -2.54
C VAL A 155 -4.14 4.31 -4.00
N TYR A 156 -4.40 3.07 -4.38
CA TYR A 156 -4.14 2.50 -5.70
C TYR A 156 -5.44 2.27 -6.44
N GLU A 157 -5.51 2.77 -7.67
CA GLU A 157 -6.59 2.38 -8.58
C GLU A 157 -6.49 0.89 -8.91
N TRP A 158 -7.63 0.20 -8.92
CA TRP A 158 -7.68 -1.25 -9.12
C TRP A 158 -8.80 -1.65 -10.08
N ASP A 159 -8.48 -1.76 -11.37
CA ASP A 159 -9.46 -1.94 -12.45
C ASP A 159 -10.33 -3.20 -12.29
N GLY A 160 -9.74 -4.33 -11.91
CA GLY A 160 -10.46 -5.58 -11.67
C GLY A 160 -11.48 -5.41 -10.55
N TYR A 161 -11.12 -4.66 -9.50
CA TYR A 161 -12.02 -4.39 -8.38
C TYR A 161 -13.14 -3.39 -8.73
N LYS A 162 -12.84 -2.40 -9.58
CA LYS A 162 -13.85 -1.45 -10.11
C LYS A 162 -14.96 -2.17 -10.89
N LYS A 163 -14.61 -3.23 -11.63
CA LYS A 163 -15.56 -4.02 -12.43
C LYS A 163 -16.14 -5.24 -11.70
N PHE A 164 -15.80 -5.42 -10.43
CA PHE A 164 -16.25 -6.57 -9.68
C PHE A 164 -17.76 -6.49 -9.39
N SER A 165 -18.52 -7.48 -9.85
CA SER A 165 -19.98 -7.55 -9.68
C SER A 165 -20.47 -8.98 -9.43
N THR A 166 -21.58 -9.10 -8.70
CA THR A 166 -22.35 -10.35 -8.58
C THR A 166 -23.53 -10.41 -9.54
N GLU A 167 -23.86 -9.29 -10.18
CA GLU A 167 -24.85 -9.22 -11.25
C GLU A 167 -24.23 -9.76 -12.55
N GLY A 168 -24.85 -10.79 -13.15
CA GLY A 168 -24.42 -11.28 -14.44
C GLY A 168 -24.63 -10.22 -15.53
N ASN A 169 -23.60 -10.01 -16.36
CA ASN A 169 -23.64 -9.12 -17.54
C ASN A 169 -24.58 -9.62 -18.65
#